data_AF-B4PW39-F1
#
_entry.id   AF-B4PW39-F1
#
_cell.length_a   1.000
_cell.length_b   1.000
_cell.length_c   1.000
_cell.angle_alpha   90.00
_cell.angle_beta   90.00
_cell.angle_gamma   90.00
#
_symmetry.space_group_name_H-M   'P 1'
#
loop_
_entity.id
_entity.type
_entity.pdbx_description
1 polymer ?
#
loop_
_entity_poly.entity_id
_entity_poly.type
_entity_poly.pdbx_seq_one_letter_code
_entity_poly.pdbx_strand_id
1 'polypeptide(L)'
;MMRLKAYLKEGLNVAAVMGMGDAIAQLLFDKKPFDELDAGRTLRFGILGLVFVGPALRRWYLLLESRVPETYSPMRRGVTKMLVDQTLFAPPFTMAMSFLVPLANGEPIDRIRQRILDSYPSILVRNYMLWPAAQMLNFRFVPLPYQVLYAQFIALVWNCYLSLVLNS
;
A
#
# COMPACT_ATOMS: atom_id res chain seq x y z
N MET A 1 -23.85 11.64 6.08
CA MET A 1 -23.71 10.35 6.80
C MET A 1 -23.12 9.20 5.96
N MET A 2 -23.58 8.94 4.72
CA MET A 2 -23.17 7.74 3.95
C MET A 2 -21.70 7.73 3.49
N ARG A 3 -21.13 8.89 3.10
CA ARG A 3 -19.73 8.98 2.66
C ARG A 3 -18.76 8.61 3.79
N LEU A 4 -18.98 9.11 5.01
CA LEU A 4 -18.12 8.82 6.17
C LEU A 4 -18.09 7.33 6.51
N LYS A 5 -19.25 6.65 6.49
CA LYS A 5 -19.34 5.20 6.72
C LYS A 5 -18.50 4.41 5.71
N ALA A 6 -18.49 4.82 4.44
CA ALA A 6 -17.69 4.17 3.41
C ALA A 6 -16.18 4.42 3.56
N TYR A 7 -15.78 5.61 4.03
CA TYR A 7 -14.38 5.87 4.39
C TYR A 7 -13.92 5.04 5.58
N LEU A 8 -14.76 4.93 6.61
CA LEU A 8 -14.46 4.13 7.80
C LEU A 8 -14.38 2.63 7.47
N LYS A 9 -15.32 2.11 6.68
CA LYS A 9 -15.30 0.71 6.25
C LYS A 9 -14.02 0.37 5.49
N GLU A 10 -13.61 1.22 4.56
CA GLU A 10 -12.42 0.95 3.77
C GLU A 10 -11.15 1.12 4.60
N GLY A 11 -11.10 2.12 5.47
CA GLY A 11 -10.01 2.26 6.44
C GLY A 11 -9.89 1.04 7.36
N LEU A 12 -11.01 0.49 7.85
CA LEU A 12 -11.03 -0.72 8.68
C LEU A 12 -10.57 -1.96 7.91
N ASN A 13 -10.98 -2.14 6.66
CA ASN A 13 -10.51 -3.23 5.82
C ASN A 13 -9.00 -3.15 5.60
N VAL A 14 -8.50 -1.95 5.31
CA VAL A 14 -7.05 -1.72 5.13
C VAL A 14 -6.30 -1.94 6.43
N ALA A 15 -6.83 -1.47 7.57
CA ALA A 15 -6.26 -1.71 8.89
C ALA A 15 -6.14 -3.20 9.21
N ALA A 16 -7.20 -3.97 8.92
CA ALA A 16 -7.19 -5.42 9.10
C ALA A 16 -6.12 -6.09 8.23
N VAL A 17 -6.05 -5.75 6.93
CA VAL A 17 -5.06 -6.36 6.03
C VAL A 17 -3.63 -5.99 6.42
N MET A 18 -3.38 -4.73 6.79
CA MET A 18 -2.05 -4.31 7.24
C MET A 18 -1.65 -4.93 8.57
N GLY A 19 -2.57 -5.03 9.53
CA GLY A 19 -2.33 -5.72 10.80
C GLY A 19 -2.05 -7.22 10.61
N MET A 20 -2.88 -7.90 9.81
CA MET A 20 -2.64 -9.31 9.48
C MET A 20 -1.33 -9.51 8.73
N GLY A 21 -1.02 -8.63 7.77
CA GLY A 21 0.25 -8.67 7.04
C GLY A 21 1.46 -8.54 7.95
N ASP A 22 1.39 -7.67 8.95
CA ASP A 22 2.45 -7.54 9.95
C ASP A 22 2.57 -8.79 10.85
N ALA A 23 1.45 -9.33 11.33
CA ALA A 23 1.46 -10.56 12.13
C ALA A 23 2.08 -11.74 11.36
N ILE A 24 1.71 -11.91 10.08
CA ILE A 24 2.29 -12.92 9.19
C ILE A 24 3.79 -12.66 9.01
N ALA A 25 4.20 -11.40 8.83
CA ALA A 25 5.61 -11.07 8.67
C ALA A 25 6.43 -11.40 9.93
N GLN A 26 5.89 -11.13 11.11
CA GLN A 26 6.55 -11.48 12.38
C GLN A 26 6.70 -13.00 12.56
N LEU A 27 5.69 -13.78 12.19
CA LEU A 27 5.75 -15.25 12.29
C LEU A 27 6.71 -15.87 11.26
N LEU A 28 6.61 -15.44 10.00
CA LEU A 28 7.31 -16.11 8.90
C LEU A 28 8.73 -15.59 8.67
N PHE A 29 8.97 -14.30 8.89
CA PHE A 29 10.23 -13.65 8.54
C PHE A 29 11.07 -13.29 9.76
N ASP A 30 10.45 -12.72 10.79
CA ASP A 30 11.13 -12.49 12.07
C ASP A 30 11.24 -13.80 12.88
N LYS A 31 10.61 -14.89 12.40
CA LYS A 31 10.58 -16.24 13.00
C LYS A 31 10.17 -16.24 14.47
N LYS A 32 9.32 -15.28 14.86
CA LYS A 32 8.82 -15.18 16.23
C LYS A 32 7.79 -16.29 16.49
N PRO A 33 7.82 -16.94 17.65
CA PRO A 33 6.73 -17.81 18.06
C PRO A 33 5.47 -16.98 18.39
N PHE A 34 4.30 -17.62 18.41
CA PHE A 34 3.01 -16.92 18.54
C PHE A 34 2.87 -16.11 19.84
N ASP A 35 3.55 -16.52 20.91
CA ASP A 35 3.58 -15.88 22.23
C ASP A 35 4.49 -14.64 22.28
N GLU A 36 5.40 -14.48 21.33
CA GLU A 36 6.31 -13.33 21.24
C GLU A 36 5.90 -12.28 20.19
N LEU A 37 4.69 -12.41 19.63
CA LEU A 37 4.18 -11.44 18.67
C LEU A 37 4.10 -10.04 19.28
N ASP A 38 4.69 -9.08 18.58
CA ASP A 38 4.63 -7.67 18.94
C ASP A 38 3.28 -7.10 18.50
N ALA A 39 2.28 -7.25 19.39
CA ALA A 39 0.95 -6.69 19.22
C ALA A 39 0.98 -5.15 19.09
N GLY A 40 1.97 -4.49 19.70
CA GLY A 40 2.16 -3.05 19.59
C GLY A 40 2.52 -2.63 18.17
N ARG A 41 3.45 -3.33 17.53
CA ARG A 41 3.80 -3.13 16.12
C ARG A 41 2.60 -3.42 15.20
N THR A 42 1.91 -4.53 15.41
CA THR A 42 0.72 -4.88 14.63
C THR A 42 -0.37 -3.81 14.73
N LEU A 43 -0.61 -3.28 15.94
CA LEU A 43 -1.56 -2.19 16.16
C LEU A 43 -1.16 -0.91 15.42
N ARG A 44 0.14 -0.54 15.45
CA ARG A 44 0.64 0.64 14.73
C ARG A 44 0.45 0.51 13.22
N PHE A 45 0.70 -0.67 12.65
CA PHE A 45 0.42 -0.95 11.23
C PHE A 45 -1.08 -0.86 10.92
N GLY A 46 -1.94 -1.39 11.79
CA GLY A 46 -3.39 -1.24 11.68
C GLY A 46 -3.83 0.23 11.70
N ILE A 47 -3.28 1.03 12.62
CA ILE A 47 -3.57 2.48 12.71
C ILE A 47 -3.10 3.21 11.45
N LEU A 48 -1.90 2.89 10.95
CA LEU A 48 -1.39 3.47 9.70
C LEU A 48 -2.32 3.14 8.52
N GLY A 49 -2.84 1.91 8.49
CA GLY A 49 -3.85 1.48 7.53
C GLY A 49 -5.16 2.28 7.61
N LEU A 50 -5.67 2.45 8.83
CA LEU A 50 -6.93 3.14 9.11
C LEU A 50 -6.87 4.63 8.79
N VAL A 51 -5.81 5.30 9.23
CA VAL A 51 -5.75 6.77 9.27
C VAL A 51 -5.08 7.35 8.03
N PHE A 52 -4.12 6.63 7.44
CA PHE A 52 -3.34 7.15 6.31
C PHE A 52 -3.63 6.38 5.02
N VAL A 53 -3.29 5.09 4.98
CA VAL A 53 -3.27 4.33 3.71
C VAL A 53 -4.67 4.18 3.10
N GLY A 54 -5.65 3.77 3.90
CA GLY A 54 -7.03 3.60 3.44
C GLY A 54 -7.65 4.89 2.91
N PRO A 55 -7.65 5.98 3.68
CA PRO A 55 -8.14 7.28 3.21
C PRO A 55 -7.41 7.82 1.98
N ALA A 56 -6.07 7.69 1.94
CA ALA A 56 -5.26 8.16 0.81
C ALA A 56 -5.61 7.41 -0.49
N LEU A 57 -5.59 6.07 -0.46
CA LEU A 57 -5.91 5.23 -1.63
C LEU A 57 -7.35 5.45 -2.09
N ARG A 58 -8.32 5.48 -1.17
CA ARG A 58 -9.72 5.71 -1.51
C ARG A 58 -9.92 7.05 -2.21
N ARG A 59 -9.33 8.12 -1.65
CA ARG A 59 -9.43 9.46 -2.24
C ARG A 59 -8.78 9.50 -3.63
N TRP A 60 -7.62 8.85 -3.78
CA TRP A 60 -6.91 8.77 -5.04
C TRP A 60 -7.70 8.02 -6.12
N TYR A 61 -8.25 6.86 -5.81
CA TYR A 61 -9.02 6.07 -6.79
C TYR A 61 -10.34 6.75 -7.18
N LEU A 62 -11.01 7.44 -6.23
CA LEU A 62 -12.16 8.28 -6.55
C LEU A 62 -11.77 9.46 -7.46
N LEU A 63 -10.59 10.06 -7.25
CA LEU A 63 -10.08 11.12 -8.12
C LEU A 63 -9.81 10.59 -9.53
N LEU A 64 -9.13 9.45 -9.65
CA LEU A 64 -8.89 8.80 -10.94
C LEU A 64 -10.19 8.44 -11.66
N GLU A 65 -11.19 7.92 -10.93
CA GLU A 65 -12.50 7.61 -11.50
C GLU A 65 -13.20 8.86 -12.03
N SER A 66 -13.17 9.96 -11.27
CA SER A 66 -13.85 11.20 -11.67
C SER A 66 -13.14 11.99 -12.76
N ARG A 67 -11.81 11.85 -12.90
CA ARG A 67 -11.00 12.62 -13.85
C ARG A 67 -10.76 11.92 -15.18
N VAL A 68 -10.77 10.58 -15.22
CA VAL A 68 -10.55 9.84 -16.46
C VAL A 68 -11.88 9.69 -17.21
N PRO A 69 -12.00 10.19 -18.46
CA PRO A 69 -13.27 10.22 -19.18
C PRO A 69 -13.93 8.85 -19.32
N GLU A 70 -15.25 8.80 -19.09
CA GLU A 70 -15.98 7.55 -19.23
C GLU A 70 -16.14 7.08 -20.68
N THR A 71 -16.02 8.02 -21.62
CA THR A 71 -16.05 7.80 -23.07
C THR A 71 -14.87 7.00 -23.59
N TYR A 72 -13.80 6.86 -22.81
CA TYR A 72 -12.64 6.05 -23.20
C TYR A 72 -13.01 4.57 -23.16
N SER A 73 -12.45 3.80 -24.11
CA SER A 73 -12.58 2.34 -24.06
C SER A 73 -12.02 1.79 -22.74
N PRO A 74 -12.52 0.65 -22.23
CA PRO A 74 -12.08 0.14 -20.94
C PRO A 74 -10.57 -0.10 -20.84
N MET A 75 -9.93 -0.51 -21.94
CA MET A 75 -8.47 -0.64 -22.03
C MET A 75 -7.78 0.73 -21.89
N ARG A 76 -8.22 1.74 -22.65
CA ARG A 76 -7.67 3.09 -22.59
C ARG A 76 -7.84 3.70 -21.20
N ARG A 77 -9.00 3.52 -20.56
CA ARG A 77 -9.24 3.96 -19.16
C ARG A 77 -8.24 3.31 -18.19
N GLY A 78 -8.07 1.99 -18.26
CA GLY A 78 -7.13 1.26 -17.42
C GLY A 78 -5.69 1.76 -17.58
N VAL A 79 -5.21 1.88 -18.83
CA VAL A 79 -3.85 2.38 -19.12
C VAL A 79 -3.67 3.82 -18.64
N THR A 80 -4.64 4.71 -18.91
CA THR A 80 -4.55 6.11 -18.45
C THR A 80 -4.49 6.19 -16.92
N LYS A 81 -5.37 5.48 -16.21
CA LYS A 81 -5.37 5.47 -14.74
C LYS A 81 -4.06 4.91 -14.19
N MET A 82 -3.55 3.83 -14.77
CA MET A 82 -2.26 3.24 -14.38
C MET A 82 -1.10 4.22 -14.58
N LEU A 83 -0.99 4.87 -15.75
CA LEU A 83 0.08 5.83 -16.01
C LEU A 83 0.03 7.02 -15.04
N VAL A 84 -1.17 7.55 -14.78
CA VAL A 84 -1.37 8.66 -13.83
C VAL A 84 -1.04 8.22 -12.40
N ASP A 85 -1.45 7.01 -12.01
CA ASP A 85 -1.12 6.43 -10.71
C ASP A 85 0.39 6.29 -10.50
N GLN A 86 1.09 5.69 -11.47
CA GLN A 86 2.52 5.45 -11.39
C GLN A 86 3.35 6.73 -11.45
N THR A 87 2.87 7.78 -12.12
CA THR A 87 3.62 9.04 -12.24
C THR A 87 3.32 10.04 -11.12
N LEU A 88 2.08 10.14 -10.67
CA LEU A 88 1.66 11.20 -9.73
C LEU A 88 1.44 10.71 -8.31
N PHE A 89 1.13 9.43 -8.11
CA PHE A 89 0.81 8.90 -6.78
C PHE A 89 1.90 7.97 -6.25
N ALA A 90 2.39 7.04 -7.06
CA ALA A 90 3.36 6.05 -6.61
C ALA A 90 4.63 6.67 -5.99
N PRO A 91 5.28 7.72 -6.56
CA PRO A 91 6.45 8.33 -5.93
C PRO A 91 6.16 8.96 -4.56
N PRO A 92 5.26 9.95 -4.41
CA PRO A 92 5.03 10.58 -3.11
C PRO A 92 4.45 9.60 -2.08
N PHE A 93 3.60 8.66 -2.51
CA PHE A 93 3.06 7.64 -1.61
C PHE A 93 4.16 6.69 -1.11
N THR A 94 5.04 6.21 -1.99
CA THR A 94 6.16 5.35 -1.61
C THR A 94 7.14 6.07 -0.69
N MET A 95 7.40 7.36 -0.94
CA MET A 95 8.23 8.19 -0.06
C MET A 95 7.60 8.33 1.33
N ALA A 96 6.30 8.63 1.39
CA ALA A 96 5.58 8.73 2.65
C ALA A 96 5.63 7.40 3.43
N MET A 97 5.41 6.26 2.78
CA MET A 97 5.47 4.95 3.43
C MET A 97 6.89 4.60 3.90
N SER A 98 7.92 4.94 3.10
CA SER A 98 9.32 4.74 3.47
C SER A 98 9.74 5.54 4.70
N PHE A 99 9.00 6.60 5.04
CA PHE A 99 9.19 7.40 6.23
C PHE A 99 8.30 6.93 7.40
N LEU A 100 6.98 6.80 7.16
CA LEU A 100 5.99 6.53 8.19
C LEU A 100 6.12 5.14 8.81
N VAL A 101 6.51 4.13 8.04
CA VAL A 101 6.66 2.76 8.56
C VAL A 101 7.83 2.66 9.55
N PRO A 102 9.08 3.07 9.21
CA PRO A 102 10.17 3.13 10.18
C PRO A 102 9.88 4.02 11.39
N LEU A 103 9.21 5.15 11.18
CA LEU A 103 8.82 6.06 12.27
C LEU A 103 7.84 5.39 13.24
N ALA A 104 6.85 4.66 12.72
CA ALA A 104 5.92 3.89 13.54
C ALA A 104 6.64 2.76 14.30
N ASN A 105 7.76 2.26 13.79
CA ASN A 105 8.61 1.28 14.47
C ASN A 105 9.61 1.91 15.45
N GLY A 106 9.60 3.24 15.63
CA GLY A 106 10.48 3.94 16.56
C GLY A 106 11.90 4.15 16.06
N GLU A 107 12.15 4.04 14.74
CA GLU A 107 13.47 4.35 14.19
C GLU A 107 13.78 5.86 14.31
N PRO A 108 15.03 6.26 14.66
CA PRO A 108 15.42 7.66 14.70
C PRO A 108 15.31 8.34 13.32
N ILE A 109 14.77 9.57 13.29
CA ILE A 109 14.49 10.32 12.05
C ILE A 109 15.74 10.46 11.17
N ASP A 110 16.91 10.71 11.76
CA ASP A 110 18.16 10.86 10.98
C ASP A 110 18.51 9.58 10.22
N ARG A 111 18.30 8.41 10.85
CA ARG A 111 18.52 7.10 10.22
C ARG A 111 17.51 6.85 9.09
N ILE A 112 16.25 7.21 9.31
CA ILE A 112 15.19 7.10 8.30
C ILE A 112 15.56 7.96 7.08
N ARG A 113 15.94 9.22 7.32
CA ARG A 113 16.33 10.17 6.27
C ARG A 113 17.49 9.62 5.44
N GLN A 114 18.53 9.14 6.10
CA GLN A 114 19.71 8.60 5.41
C GLN A 114 19.34 7.37 4.57
N ARG A 115 18.57 6.43 5.12
CA ARG A 115 18.09 5.26 4.38
C ARG A 115 17.26 5.65 3.14
N ILE A 116 16.38 6.64 3.27
CA ILE A 116 15.59 7.14 2.14
C ILE A 116 16.52 7.71 1.06
N LEU A 117 17.49 8.55 1.42
CA LEU A 117 18.44 9.11 0.45
C LEU A 117 19.21 8.01 -0.30
N ASP A 118 19.62 6.97 0.41
CA ASP A 118 20.44 5.89 -0.16
C ASP A 118 19.62 4.89 -0.99
N SER A 119 18.41 4.56 -0.55
CA SER A 119 17.64 3.42 -1.06
C SER A 119 16.39 3.79 -1.86
N TYR A 120 15.90 5.02 -1.77
CA TYR A 120 14.63 5.41 -2.40
C TYR A 120 14.60 5.20 -3.92
N PRO A 121 15.65 5.52 -4.70
CA PRO A 121 15.66 5.22 -6.14
C PRO A 121 15.47 3.72 -6.42
N SER A 122 16.16 2.87 -5.66
CA SER A 122 16.05 1.41 -5.76
C SER A 122 14.66 0.90 -5.37
N ILE A 123 14.06 1.48 -4.32
CA ILE A 123 12.68 1.16 -3.91
C ILE A 123 11.70 1.52 -5.03
N LEU A 124 11.86 2.69 -5.65
CA LEU A 124 10.97 3.16 -6.71
C LEU A 124 11.10 2.30 -7.99
N VAL A 125 12.31 1.90 -8.37
CA VAL A 125 12.53 0.97 -9.49
C VAL A 125 11.80 -0.36 -9.21
N ARG A 126 11.97 -0.93 -8.02
CA ARG A 126 11.28 -2.17 -7.63
C ARG A 126 9.76 -1.99 -7.60
N ASN A 127 9.28 -0.83 -7.19
CA ASN A 127 7.86 -0.49 -7.24
C ASN A 127 7.33 -0.60 -8.68
N TYR A 128 8.03 -0.01 -9.64
CA TYR A 128 7.66 -0.05 -11.06
C TYR A 128 7.79 -1.43 -11.73
N MET A 129 8.47 -2.40 -11.12
CA MET A 129 8.51 -3.77 -11.65
C MET A 129 7.21 -4.53 -11.41
N LEU A 130 6.45 -4.18 -10.38
CA LEU A 130 5.23 -4.89 -9.99
C LEU A 130 3.97 -4.05 -10.23
N TRP A 131 3.97 -2.82 -9.73
CA TRP A 131 2.75 -2.03 -9.56
C TRP A 131 2.09 -1.60 -10.88
N PRO A 132 2.80 -1.28 -11.97
CA PRO A 132 2.15 -0.97 -13.24
C PRO A 132 1.26 -2.13 -13.74
N ALA A 133 1.76 -3.37 -13.67
CA ALA A 133 0.99 -4.54 -14.06
C ALA A 133 -0.19 -4.78 -13.11
N ALA A 134 0.05 -4.70 -11.79
CA ALA A 134 -1.00 -4.88 -10.80
C ALA A 134 -2.12 -3.83 -10.92
N GLN A 135 -1.77 -2.55 -11.12
CA GLN A 135 -2.73 -1.46 -11.27
C GLN A 135 -3.44 -1.50 -12.61
N MET A 136 -2.80 -1.98 -13.67
CA MET A 136 -3.47 -2.21 -14.94
C MET A 136 -4.61 -3.22 -14.78
N LEU A 137 -4.37 -4.34 -14.09
CA LEU A 137 -5.42 -5.32 -13.77
C LEU A 137 -6.50 -4.72 -12.87
N ASN A 138 -6.08 -3.96 -11.85
CA ASN A 138 -6.98 -3.29 -10.91
C ASN A 138 -7.98 -2.39 -11.64
N PHE A 139 -7.48 -1.39 -12.38
CA PHE A 139 -8.31 -0.39 -13.03
C PHE A 139 -9.10 -0.92 -14.23
N ARG A 140 -8.71 -2.06 -14.78
CA ARG A 140 -9.40 -2.69 -15.92
C ARG A 140 -10.55 -3.60 -15.49
N PHE A 141 -10.36 -4.38 -14.42
CA PHE A 141 -11.23 -5.49 -14.08
C PHE A 141 -11.89 -5.37 -12.70
N VAL A 142 -11.28 -4.63 -11.76
CA VAL A 142 -11.78 -4.56 -10.38
C VAL A 142 -12.75 -3.37 -10.24
N PRO A 143 -13.99 -3.60 -9.76
CA PRO A 143 -14.92 -2.51 -9.49
C PRO A 143 -14.39 -1.57 -8.41
N LEU A 144 -14.66 -0.27 -8.56
CA LEU A 144 -14.13 0.80 -7.70
C LEU A 144 -14.17 0.52 -6.18
N PRO A 145 -15.26 -0.03 -5.59
CA PRO A 145 -15.30 -0.32 -4.16
C PRO A 145 -14.25 -1.34 -3.67
N TYR A 146 -13.77 -2.22 -4.57
CA TYR A 146 -12.84 -3.30 -4.24
C TYR A 146 -11.40 -3.01 -4.64
N GLN A 147 -11.13 -1.92 -5.37
CA GLN A 147 -9.79 -1.61 -5.89
C GLN A 147 -8.75 -1.41 -4.78
N VAL A 148 -9.16 -0.80 -3.66
CA VAL A 148 -8.28 -0.63 -2.49
C VAL A 148 -7.95 -1.98 -1.86
N LEU A 149 -8.96 -2.85 -1.70
CA LEU A 149 -8.75 -4.18 -1.13
C LEU A 149 -7.84 -5.05 -2.02
N TYR A 150 -8.05 -5.00 -3.34
CA TYR A 150 -7.18 -5.65 -4.31
C TYR A 150 -5.72 -5.18 -4.16
N ALA A 151 -5.49 -3.86 -4.10
CA ALA A 151 -4.15 -3.30 -3.96
C ALA A 151 -3.47 -3.79 -2.67
N GLN A 152 -4.21 -3.89 -1.55
CA GLN A 152 -3.65 -4.42 -0.30
C GLN A 152 -3.30 -5.90 -0.36
N PHE A 153 -4.10 -6.69 -1.06
CA PHE A 153 -3.78 -8.11 -1.27
C PHE A 153 -2.47 -8.27 -2.06
N ILE A 154 -2.30 -7.51 -3.15
CA ILE A 154 -1.05 -7.52 -3.92
C ILE A 154 0.14 -7.04 -3.06
N ALA A 155 -0.05 -6.02 -2.22
CA ALA A 155 0.98 -5.55 -1.31
C ALA A 155 1.44 -6.64 -0.31
N LEU A 156 0.50 -7.43 0.22
CA LEU A 156 0.81 -8.54 1.11
C LEU A 156 1.65 -9.61 0.39
N VAL A 157 1.24 -10.02 -0.81
CA VAL A 157 1.99 -10.98 -1.64
C VAL A 157 3.40 -10.46 -1.95
N TRP A 158 3.53 -9.18 -2.30
CA TRP A 158 4.81 -8.54 -2.57
C TRP A 158 5.75 -8.54 -1.36
N ASN A 159 5.23 -8.18 -0.18
CA ASN A 159 6.02 -8.19 1.05
C ASN A 159 6.51 -9.59 1.39
N CYS A 160 5.68 -10.62 1.17
CA CYS A 160 6.10 -12.01 1.34
C CYS A 160 7.21 -12.39 0.35
N TYR A 161 7.06 -12.05 -0.93
CA TYR A 161 8.07 -12.32 -1.95
C TYR A 161 9.40 -11.64 -1.65
N LEU A 162 9.37 -10.32 -1.35
CA LEU A 162 10.58 -9.58 -1.01
C LEU A 162 11.30 -10.19 0.19
N SER A 163 10.55 -10.60 1.21
CA SER A 163 11.17 -11.16 2.40
C SER A 163 11.75 -12.57 2.17
N LEU A 164 11.16 -13.38 1.30
CA LEU A 164 11.75 -14.65 0.88
C LEU A 164 13.06 -14.44 0.10
N VAL A 165 13.08 -13.50 -0.86
CA VAL A 165 14.26 -13.26 -1.71
C VAL A 165 15.40 -12.54 -0.96
N LEU A 166 15.08 -11.69 0.01
CA LEU A 166 16.09 -10.95 0.77
C LEU A 166 16.68 -11.75 1.94
N ASN A 167 15.98 -12.78 2.43
CA ASN A 167 16.41 -13.62 3.55
C ASN A 167 16.83 -15.04 3.14
N SER A 168 16.93 -15.33 1.83
CA SER A 168 17.46 -16.58 1.26
C SER A 168 18.95 -16.50 0.95
#